data_AF-A0A667Y6E7-F1
#
_entry.id   AF-A0A667Y6E7-F1
#
_cell.length_a   1.000
_cell.length_b   1.000
_cell.length_c   1.000
_cell.angle_alpha   90.00
_cell.angle_beta   90.00
_cell.angle_gamma   90.00
#
_symmetry.space_group_name_H-M   'P 1'
#
loop_
_entity.id
_entity.type
_entity.pdbx_description
1 polymer ?
#
loop_
_entity_poly.entity_id
_entity_poly.type
_entity_poly.pdbx_seq_one_letter_code
_entity_poly.pdbx_strand_id
1 'polypeptide(L)' 'MRMITSACGRVEAVSVRRTESAEAQHISSLISPAAEALFGRINVIHLL' A
#
# COMPACT_ATOMS: atom_id res chain seq x y z
N MET A 1 -12.38 -9.34 5.45
CA MET A 1 -11.16 -9.82 6.11
C MET A 1 -10.66 -11.03 5.33
N ARG A 2 -9.38 -11.07 4.97
CA ARG A 2 -8.77 -12.12 4.14
C ARG A 2 -7.47 -12.58 4.79
N MET A 3 -7.18 -13.88 4.77
CA MET A 3 -5.92 -14.43 5.25
C MET A 3 -4.88 -14.41 4.12
N ILE A 4 -3.67 -13.96 4.42
CA ILE A 4 -2.54 -13.99 3.49
C ILE A 4 -1.44 -14.85 4.11
N THR A 5 -0.88 -15.73 3.30
CA THR A 5 0.24 -16.58 3.69
C THR A 5 1.50 -16.10 2.97
N SER A 6 2.53 -15.74 3.72
CA SER A 6 3.85 -15.42 3.18
C SER A 6 4.52 -16.66 2.58
N ALA A 7 5.49 -16.47 1.68
CA ALA A 7 6.32 -17.56 1.15
C ALA A 7 7.02 -18.37 2.26
N CYS A 8 7.28 -17.76 3.42
CA CYS A 8 7.85 -18.43 4.60
C CYS A 8 6.79 -19.10 5.49
N GLY A 9 5.52 -19.19 5.07
CA GLY A 9 4.44 -19.84 5.80
C GLY A 9 3.77 -19.01 6.90
N ARG A 10 4.19 -17.76 7.12
CA ARG A 10 3.53 -16.86 8.09
C ARG A 10 2.14 -16.48 7.60
N VAL A 11 1.13 -16.73 8.43
CA VAL A 11 -0.28 -16.45 8.13
C VAL A 11 -0.71 -15.20 8.87
N GLU A 12 -1.26 -14.21 8.16
CA GLU A 12 -1.77 -12.97 8.73
C GLU A 12 -3.18 -12.66 8.24
N ALA A 13 -3.98 -12.10 9.13
CA ALA A 13 -5.32 -11.65 8.82
C ALA A 13 -5.31 -10.19 8.40
N VAL A 14 -5.69 -9.93 7.15
CA VAL A 14 -5.68 -8.60 6.55
C VAL A 14 -7.11 -8.15 6.29
N SER A 15 -7.47 -6.99 6.82
CA SER A 15 -8.70 -6.27 6.47
C SER A 15 -8.44 -5.43 5.22
N VAL A 16 -9.05 -5.81 4.10
CA VAL A 16 -9.07 -4.94 2.90
C VAL A 16 -10.16 -3.91 3.11
N ARG A 17 -9.76 -2.64 3.17
CA ARG A 17 -10.66 -1.48 3.14
C ARG A 17 -10.50 -0.78 1.80
N ARG A 18 -11.59 -0.25 1.22
CA ARG A 18 -11.46 0.69 0.11
C ARG A 18 -10.80 1.95 0.66
N THR A 19 -9.62 2.26 0.17
CA THR A 19 -8.88 3.47 0.50
C THR A 19 -9.60 4.66 -0.09
N GLU A 20 -10.34 5.38 0.75
CA GLU A 20 -10.88 6.69 0.44
C GLU A 20 -9.75 7.73 0.44
N SER A 21 -9.99 8.91 -0.14
CA SER A 21 -9.01 10.01 -0.19
C SER A 21 -8.34 10.34 1.15
N ALA A 22 -8.99 10.03 2.28
CA ALA A 22 -8.46 10.25 3.63
C ALA A 22 -7.21 9.40 3.95
N GLU A 23 -7.04 8.24 3.32
CA GLU A 23 -5.88 7.36 3.55
C GLU A 23 -4.71 7.65 2.60
N ALA A 24 -4.88 8.57 1.63
CA ALA A 24 -3.86 8.89 0.62
C ALA A 24 -2.53 9.36 1.25
N GLN A 25 -2.59 10.15 2.33
CA GLN A 25 -1.39 10.65 3.00
C GLN A 25 -0.60 9.54 3.70
N HIS A 26 -1.31 8.57 4.30
CA HIS A 26 -0.66 7.42 4.92
C HIS A 26 0.00 6.53 3.85
N ILE A 27 -0.69 6.29 2.72
CA ILE A 27 -0.10 5.52 1.61
C ILE A 27 1.10 6.23 1.00
N SER A 28 1.04 7.56 0.83
CA SER A 28 2.20 8.34 0.38
C SER A 28 3.40 8.20 1.31
N SER A 29 3.18 8.06 2.62
CA SER A 29 4.27 7.83 3.58
C SER A 29 4.92 6.44 3.49
N LEU A 30 4.26 5.48 2.85
CA LEU A 30 4.83 4.15 2.58
C LEU A 30 5.73 4.14 1.35
N ILE A 31 5.73 5.21 0.55
CA ILE A 31 6.59 5.33 -0.62
C ILE A 31 8.01 5.64 -0.13
N SER A 32 8.94 4.72 -0.41
CA SER A 32 10.34 4.92 -0.07
C SER A 32 11.02 5.88 -1.06
N PRO A 33 12.06 6.62 -0.64
CA PRO A 33 12.86 7.44 -1.55
C PRO A 33 13.45 6.63 -2.72
N ALA A 34 13.76 5.36 -2.48
CA ALA A 34 14.24 4.45 -3.53
C ALA A 34 13.16 4.18 -4.61
N ALA A 35 11.89 4.11 -4.22
CA ALA A 35 10.78 3.95 -5.15
C ALA A 35 10.57 5.23 -5.98
N GLU A 36 10.68 6.42 -5.39
CA GLU A 36 10.64 7.69 -6.15
C GLU A 36 11.80 7.81 -7.14
N ALA A 37 13.00 7.37 -6.74
CA ALA A 37 14.16 7.39 -7.63
C ALA A 37 14.01 6.45 -8.83
N LEU A 38 13.33 5.30 -8.65
CA LEU A 38 13.15 4.31 -9.70
C LEU A 38 11.96 4.62 -10.63
N PHE A 39 10.85 5.07 -10.06
CA PHE A 39 9.58 5.25 -10.78
C PHE A 39 9.21 6.72 -11.05
N GLY A 40 9.98 7.68 -10.51
CA GLY A 40 9.65 9.10 -10.56
C GLY A 40 8.54 9.46 -9.57
N ARG A 41 7.80 10.54 -9.85
CA ARG A 41 6.66 10.95 -9.00
C ARG A 41 5.57 9.88 -9.02
N ILE A 42 5.36 9.21 -7.89
CA ILE A 42 4.30 8.23 -7.69
C ILE A 42 3.04 8.97 -7.20
N ASN A 43 2.04 9.09 -8.07
CA ASN A 43 0.80 9.79 -7.74
C ASN A 43 -0.26 8.82 -7.20
N VAL A 44 -0.45 8.84 -5.88
CA VAL A 44 -1.35 7.93 -5.15
C VAL A 44 -2.85 8.26 -5.39
N ILE A 45 -3.17 9.41 -5.99
CA ILE A 45 -4.53 10.00 -6.03
C ILE A 45 -5.43 9.45 -7.17
N HIS A 46 -5.05 8.39 -7.88
CA HIS A 46 -5.85 7.85 -9.00
C HIS A 46 -6.54 6.49 -8.72
N LEU A 47 -6.89 6.22 -7.46
CA LEU A 47 -7.77 5.11 -7.10
C LEU A 47 -9.15 5.66 -6.69
N LEU A 48 -9.88 6.23 -7.64
CA LEU A 48 -11.32 6.47 -7.53
C LEU A 48 -12.06 5.40 -8.34
#